data_AF-A0A327VFK0-F1
#
_entry.id   AF-A0A327VFK0-F1
#
_cell.length_a   1.000
_cell.length_b   1.000
_cell.length_c   1.000
_cell.angle_alpha   90.00
_cell.angle_beta   90.00
_cell.angle_gamma   90.00
#
_symmetry.space_group_name_H-M   'P 1'
#
loop_
_entity.id
_entity.type
_entity.pdbx_description
1 polymer ?
#
loop_
_entity_poly.entity_id
_entity_poly.type
_entity_poly.pdbx_seq_one_letter_code
_entity_poly.pdbx_strand_id
1 'polypeptide(L)'
;MSGAYAAARTSGSYRYWSFWEQGKKDGDWSYATQGPSVLHPGDGTAVGFRFALSEDSAKAVKPRGGGDFASVCDGTDAEPGGKRIAVRVDFGTPAHAPPGEHPPKPQQGCAQVDEDATAADALAEVVKPLRYNSDGLLCAIDGYPRRGCGEQVADADKESGKSADAQGEDGSDSGGDLGPVAGLVAGAGAVAVLVLAAVRRSRGRS
;
A
#
# COMPACT_ATOMS: atom_id res chain seq x y z
N MET A 1 30.11 4.60 8.62
CA MET A 1 29.57 5.77 7.93
C MET A 1 28.05 5.63 7.88
N SER A 2 27.35 6.15 8.89
CA SER A 2 25.89 6.11 8.95
C SER A 2 25.35 7.33 8.22
N GLY A 3 24.97 7.17 6.96
CA GLY A 3 24.20 8.17 6.24
C GLY A 3 22.78 8.16 6.75
N ALA A 4 22.37 9.21 7.46
CA ALA A 4 20.97 9.43 7.78
C ALA A 4 20.22 9.70 6.46
N TYR A 5 19.51 8.70 5.94
CA TYR A 5 18.52 8.92 4.90
C TYR A 5 17.39 9.74 5.51
N ALA A 6 17.16 10.95 4.99
CA ALA A 6 16.00 11.75 5.38
C ALA A 6 14.73 10.92 5.10
N ALA A 7 13.99 10.60 6.16
CA ALA A 7 12.71 9.90 6.04
C ALA A 7 11.76 10.76 5.19
N ALA A 8 11.02 10.13 4.27
CA ALA A 8 9.95 10.79 3.54
C ALA A 8 8.94 11.39 4.55
N ARG A 9 8.23 12.46 4.19
CA ARG A 9 7.17 13.01 5.05
C ARG A 9 6.13 11.90 5.31
N THR A 10 6.05 11.45 6.56
CA THR A 10 5.24 10.29 6.95
C THR A 10 3.82 10.67 7.37
N SER A 11 3.64 11.86 7.95
CA SER A 11 2.38 12.31 8.54
C SER A 11 1.28 12.43 7.48
N GLY A 12 0.19 11.67 7.63
CA GLY A 12 -0.97 11.72 6.73
C GLY A 12 -0.82 10.95 5.42
N SER A 13 0.34 10.32 5.19
CA SER A 13 0.57 9.46 4.01
C SER A 13 0.12 8.02 4.26
N TYR A 14 -0.20 7.28 3.21
CA TYR A 14 -0.54 5.87 3.25
C TYR A 14 0.63 5.03 2.77
N ARG A 15 0.89 3.91 3.44
CA ARG A 15 1.92 2.95 3.05
C ARG A 15 1.29 1.74 2.36
N TYR A 16 1.31 1.69 1.04
CA TYR A 16 0.56 0.68 0.27
C TYR A 16 1.27 0.25 -1.02
N TRP A 17 0.75 -0.83 -1.61
CA TRP A 17 1.09 -1.28 -2.96
C TRP A 17 0.23 -0.54 -3.99
N SER A 18 0.86 0.38 -4.72
CA SER A 18 0.26 1.03 -5.89
C SER A 18 0.36 0.13 -7.13
N PHE A 19 -0.64 0.23 -8.01
CA PHE A 19 -0.77 -0.59 -9.21
C PHE A 19 -0.74 0.26 -10.48
N TRP A 20 0.01 -0.20 -11.47
CA TRP A 20 0.38 0.57 -12.65
C TRP A 20 0.28 -0.26 -13.91
N GLU A 21 -0.17 0.39 -14.99
CA GLU A 21 -0.12 -0.13 -16.35
C GLU A 21 1.01 0.58 -17.09
N GLN A 22 1.84 -0.16 -17.83
CA GLN A 22 2.89 0.46 -18.62
C GLN A 22 2.33 0.98 -19.95
N GLY A 23 2.73 2.19 -20.30
CA GLY A 23 2.53 2.75 -21.63
C GLY A 23 3.43 2.09 -22.67
N LYS A 24 3.51 2.71 -23.85
CA LYS A 24 4.25 2.15 -25.00
C LYS A 24 5.78 2.17 -24.86
N LYS A 25 6.31 2.83 -23.81
CA LYS A 25 7.74 3.04 -23.61
C LYS A 25 8.14 2.58 -22.22
N ASP A 26 9.37 2.09 -22.09
CA ASP A 26 9.89 1.70 -20.78
C ASP A 26 9.87 2.88 -19.79
N GLY A 27 9.51 2.62 -18.55
CA GLY A 27 9.37 3.63 -17.49
C GLY A 27 8.19 4.62 -17.62
N ASP A 28 7.37 4.50 -18.66
CA ASP A 28 6.10 5.23 -18.80
C ASP A 28 5.00 4.45 -18.07
N TRP A 29 4.66 4.87 -16.85
CA TRP A 29 3.69 4.19 -16.00
C TRP A 29 2.48 5.08 -15.81
N SER A 30 1.29 4.53 -16.08
CA SER A 30 0.01 5.14 -15.73
C SER A 30 -0.55 4.45 -14.49
N TYR A 31 -1.07 5.23 -13.55
CA TYR A 31 -1.77 4.66 -12.40
C TYR A 31 -3.01 3.91 -12.91
N ALA A 32 -3.18 2.66 -12.48
CA ALA A 32 -4.27 1.83 -12.95
C ALA A 32 -5.62 2.34 -12.41
N THR A 33 -6.63 2.39 -13.25
CA THR A 33 -7.99 2.81 -12.85
C THR A 33 -8.83 1.65 -12.32
N GLN A 34 -8.38 0.41 -12.55
CA GLN A 34 -8.97 -0.82 -12.04
C GLN A 34 -8.00 -1.53 -11.11
N GLY A 35 -8.52 -2.28 -10.14
CA GLY A 35 -7.70 -3.10 -9.23
C GLY A 35 -7.08 -4.32 -9.94
N PRO A 36 -6.00 -4.91 -9.40
CA PRO A 36 -5.32 -6.05 -10.00
C PRO A 36 -6.21 -7.27 -10.24
N SER A 37 -7.19 -7.52 -9.36
CA SER A 37 -8.14 -8.63 -9.48
C SER A 37 -9.29 -8.37 -10.46
N VAL A 38 -9.33 -7.20 -11.11
CA VAL A 38 -10.38 -6.79 -12.05
C VAL A 38 -9.80 -6.46 -13.42
N LEU A 39 -8.59 -5.90 -13.48
CA LEU A 39 -7.92 -5.64 -14.74
C LEU A 39 -7.53 -6.97 -15.39
N HIS A 40 -7.85 -7.12 -16.68
CA HIS A 40 -7.44 -8.24 -17.53
C HIS A 40 -6.48 -7.71 -18.61
N PRO A 41 -5.16 -7.63 -18.34
CA PRO A 41 -4.21 -7.13 -19.33
C PRO A 41 -4.19 -8.04 -20.56
N GLY A 42 -3.92 -7.46 -21.73
CA GLY A 42 -3.72 -8.22 -22.97
C GLY A 42 -2.34 -8.88 -23.04
N ASP A 43 -2.17 -9.84 -23.95
CA ASP A 43 -0.84 -10.36 -24.31
C ASP A 43 0.08 -9.21 -24.75
N GLY A 44 1.36 -9.29 -24.41
CA GLY A 44 2.33 -8.27 -24.82
C GLY A 44 2.34 -7.01 -23.94
N THR A 45 1.59 -7.00 -22.83
CA THR A 45 1.52 -5.85 -21.93
C THR A 45 2.43 -6.01 -20.72
N ALA A 46 2.64 -4.89 -20.01
CA ALA A 46 3.41 -4.87 -18.78
C ALA A 46 2.63 -4.16 -17.67
N VAL A 47 2.69 -4.73 -16.47
CA VAL A 47 2.08 -4.20 -15.26
C VAL A 47 3.11 -4.04 -14.15
N GLY A 48 2.87 -3.07 -13.25
CA GLY A 48 3.80 -2.67 -12.21
C GLY A 48 3.15 -2.60 -10.84
N PHE A 49 3.85 -3.11 -9.83
CA PHE A 49 3.48 -3.00 -8.43
C PHE A 49 4.57 -2.24 -7.69
N ARG A 50 4.19 -1.19 -6.95
CA ARG A 50 5.14 -0.32 -6.26
C ARG A 50 4.71 -0.07 -4.82
N PHE A 51 5.53 -0.52 -3.89
CA PHE A 51 5.35 -0.21 -2.47
C PHE A 51 6.00 1.13 -2.12
N ALA A 52 5.21 2.06 -1.59
CA ALA A 52 5.68 3.39 -1.22
C ALA A 52 4.76 4.06 -0.18
N LEU A 53 5.28 5.14 0.41
CA LEU A 53 4.44 6.14 1.08
C LEU A 53 3.92 7.12 0.02
N SER A 54 2.60 7.29 -0.05
CA SER A 54 1.97 8.31 -0.92
C SER A 54 0.81 8.98 -0.20
N GLU A 55 0.60 10.27 -0.44
CA GLU A 55 -0.52 11.02 0.15
C GLU A 55 -1.87 10.53 -0.38
N ASP A 56 -1.94 10.28 -1.69
CA ASP A 56 -3.09 9.76 -2.41
C ASP A 56 -2.63 9.08 -3.73
N SER A 57 -3.58 8.63 -4.55
CA SER A 57 -3.29 8.02 -5.86
C SER A 57 -2.74 9.00 -6.89
N ALA A 58 -3.12 10.28 -6.84
CA ALA A 58 -2.65 11.30 -7.78
C ALA A 58 -1.16 11.64 -7.54
N LYS A 59 -0.68 11.43 -6.32
CA LYS A 59 0.72 11.60 -5.92
C LYS A 59 1.42 10.26 -5.67
N ALA A 60 0.87 9.17 -6.19
CA ALA A 60 1.47 7.85 -6.04
C ALA A 60 2.85 7.79 -6.71
N VAL A 61 3.79 7.15 -6.03
CA VAL A 61 5.14 6.95 -6.56
C VAL A 61 5.11 5.80 -7.57
N LYS A 62 5.53 6.06 -8.80
CA LYS A 62 5.60 5.03 -9.86
C LYS A 62 6.72 4.00 -9.64
N PRO A 63 6.63 2.80 -10.23
CA PRO A 63 7.69 1.81 -10.19
C PRO A 63 9.00 2.36 -10.74
N ARG A 64 10.13 1.97 -10.14
CA ARG A 64 11.47 2.35 -10.59
C ARG A 64 12.12 1.26 -11.42
N GLY A 65 13.06 1.70 -12.27
CA GLY A 65 13.74 0.83 -13.22
C GLY A 65 12.86 0.48 -14.40
N GLY A 66 13.39 -0.37 -15.28
CA GLY A 66 12.64 -0.86 -16.43
C GLY A 66 11.70 -2.01 -16.08
N GLY A 67 11.07 -2.55 -17.11
CA GLY A 67 10.21 -3.73 -17.02
C GLY A 67 9.25 -3.88 -18.18
N ASP A 68 9.60 -3.33 -19.35
CA ASP A 68 8.75 -3.47 -20.53
C ASP A 68 8.63 -4.92 -20.98
N PHE A 69 7.54 -5.19 -21.70
CA PHE A 69 7.25 -6.52 -22.18
C PHE A 69 8.40 -7.11 -23.01
N ALA A 70 8.96 -6.32 -23.92
CA ALA A 70 9.99 -6.79 -24.84
C ALA A 70 11.25 -7.27 -24.11
N SER A 71 11.64 -6.60 -23.02
CA SER A 71 12.82 -6.95 -22.23
C SER A 71 12.57 -8.05 -21.21
N VAL A 72 11.38 -8.10 -20.59
CA VAL A 72 11.07 -9.07 -19.53
C VAL A 72 10.63 -10.42 -20.10
N CYS A 73 9.92 -10.42 -21.22
CA CYS A 73 9.40 -11.62 -21.89
C CYS A 73 10.21 -12.01 -23.13
N ASP A 74 11.43 -11.48 -23.28
CA ASP A 74 12.31 -11.88 -24.39
C ASP A 74 12.53 -13.39 -24.39
N GLY A 75 12.31 -14.02 -25.55
CA GLY A 75 12.45 -15.47 -25.71
C GLY A 75 11.33 -16.33 -25.11
N THR A 76 10.28 -15.73 -24.53
CA THR A 76 9.07 -16.46 -24.12
C THR A 76 8.08 -16.48 -25.27
N ASP A 77 7.88 -17.64 -25.90
CA ASP A 77 6.87 -17.82 -26.95
C ASP A 77 5.46 -17.77 -26.38
N ALA A 78 4.49 -17.31 -27.18
CA ALA A 78 3.08 -17.35 -26.81
C ALA A 78 2.57 -18.79 -26.86
N GLU A 79 1.92 -19.23 -25.80
CA GLU A 79 1.21 -20.51 -25.79
C GLU A 79 -0.22 -20.37 -26.33
N PRO A 80 -0.75 -21.35 -27.08
CA PRO A 80 -2.14 -21.33 -27.54
C PRO A 80 -3.11 -21.24 -26.36
N GLY A 81 -4.03 -20.28 -26.39
CA GLY A 81 -5.01 -20.06 -25.31
C GLY A 81 -4.44 -19.37 -24.06
N GLY A 82 -3.18 -18.95 -24.12
CA GLY A 82 -2.52 -18.18 -23.07
C GLY A 82 -2.10 -16.79 -23.55
N LYS A 83 -1.72 -15.97 -22.58
CA LYS A 83 -1.11 -14.65 -22.78
C LYS A 83 0.09 -14.48 -21.88
N ARG A 84 0.99 -13.61 -22.32
CA ARG A 84 2.19 -13.21 -21.61
C ARG A 84 2.02 -11.80 -21.10
N ILE A 85 2.30 -11.62 -19.82
CA ILE A 85 2.29 -10.32 -19.16
C ILE A 85 3.61 -10.14 -18.45
N ALA A 86 4.33 -9.07 -18.77
CA ALA A 86 5.50 -8.69 -17.99
C ALA A 86 5.05 -8.08 -16.67
N VAL A 87 5.55 -8.62 -15.56
CA VAL A 87 5.26 -8.13 -14.22
C VAL A 87 6.51 -7.52 -13.62
N ARG A 88 6.40 -6.28 -13.14
CA ARG A 88 7.44 -5.60 -12.38
C ARG A 88 7.00 -5.41 -10.93
N VAL A 89 7.81 -5.86 -9.99
CA VAL A 89 7.58 -5.67 -8.56
C VAL A 89 8.70 -4.83 -7.96
N ASP A 90 8.38 -3.59 -7.61
CA ASP A 90 9.28 -2.66 -6.96
C ASP A 90 8.91 -2.49 -5.47
N PHE A 91 9.58 -3.26 -4.62
CA PHE A 91 9.36 -3.35 -3.17
C PHE A 91 9.59 -2.06 -2.37
N GLY A 92 10.08 -0.98 -2.97
CA GLY A 92 10.28 0.26 -2.23
C GLY A 92 11.73 0.65 -2.01
N THR A 93 11.89 1.76 -1.32
CA THR A 93 13.17 2.14 -0.71
C THR A 93 13.10 1.93 0.79
N PRO A 94 14.24 1.85 1.49
CA PRO A 94 14.26 1.89 2.96
C PRO A 94 13.48 3.09 3.54
N ALA A 95 13.41 4.23 2.84
CA ALA A 95 12.67 5.40 3.29
C ALA A 95 11.13 5.22 3.28
N HIS A 96 10.61 4.19 2.59
CA HIS A 96 9.18 3.86 2.57
C HIS A 96 8.84 2.62 3.40
N ALA A 97 9.85 1.90 3.88
CA ALA A 97 9.65 0.64 4.59
C ALA A 97 8.98 0.88 5.95
N PRO A 98 8.19 -0.08 6.45
CA PRO A 98 7.81 -0.09 7.85
C PRO A 98 9.04 -0.10 8.77
N PRO A 99 8.94 0.45 10.00
CA PRO A 99 10.05 0.42 10.96
C PRO A 99 10.60 -1.00 11.18
N GLY A 100 11.93 -1.14 11.08
CA GLY A 100 12.62 -2.44 11.26
C GLY A 100 12.46 -3.41 10.09
N GLU A 101 11.89 -2.99 8.96
CA GLU A 101 11.79 -3.78 7.74
C GLU A 101 12.73 -3.22 6.66
N HIS A 102 13.24 -4.12 5.81
CA HIS A 102 14.06 -3.76 4.66
C HIS A 102 13.37 -4.30 3.40
N PRO A 103 13.16 -3.45 2.37
CA PRO A 103 12.57 -3.91 1.12
C PRO A 103 13.46 -5.00 0.47
N PRO A 104 12.86 -6.09 -0.06
CA PRO A 104 13.55 -6.99 -0.97
C PRO A 104 14.10 -6.27 -2.21
N LYS A 105 14.96 -6.96 -2.96
CA LYS A 105 15.38 -6.47 -4.28
C LYS A 105 14.18 -6.44 -5.22
N PRO A 106 14.09 -5.46 -6.15
CA PRO A 106 13.07 -5.48 -7.19
C PRO A 106 13.08 -6.80 -7.95
N GLN A 107 11.89 -7.29 -8.29
CA GLN A 107 11.69 -8.50 -9.07
C GLN A 107 10.96 -8.18 -10.37
N GLN A 108 11.18 -9.03 -11.37
CA GLN A 108 10.45 -9.00 -12.62
C GLN A 108 10.33 -10.41 -13.18
N GLY A 109 9.28 -10.67 -13.94
CA GLY A 109 9.08 -11.96 -14.59
C GLY A 109 8.03 -11.87 -15.69
N CYS A 110 8.13 -12.81 -16.63
CA CYS A 110 7.12 -12.99 -17.66
C CYS A 110 6.10 -14.02 -17.18
N ALA A 111 4.88 -13.57 -16.88
CA ALA A 111 3.79 -14.46 -16.51
C ALA A 111 3.20 -15.08 -17.78
N GLN A 112 3.15 -16.41 -17.88
CA GLN A 112 2.32 -17.13 -18.85
C GLN A 112 1.04 -17.55 -18.14
N VAL A 113 -0.09 -17.01 -18.57
CA VAL A 113 -1.39 -17.19 -17.90
C VAL A 113 -2.50 -17.36 -18.93
N ASP A 114 -3.66 -17.89 -18.52
CA ASP A 114 -4.83 -18.05 -19.39
C ASP A 114 -5.32 -16.71 -19.97
N GLU A 115 -5.98 -16.73 -21.14
CA GLU A 115 -6.47 -15.53 -21.83
C GLU A 115 -7.34 -14.60 -20.96
N ASP A 116 -8.13 -15.16 -20.05
CA ASP A 116 -9.00 -14.44 -19.11
C ASP A 116 -8.35 -14.16 -17.74
N ALA A 117 -7.05 -14.44 -17.57
CA ALA A 117 -6.36 -14.18 -16.32
C ALA A 117 -6.29 -12.68 -15.98
N THR A 118 -6.37 -12.37 -14.68
CA THR A 118 -6.28 -11.00 -14.17
C THR A 118 -4.82 -10.58 -13.94
N ALA A 119 -4.58 -9.30 -13.70
CA ALA A 119 -3.26 -8.83 -13.29
C ALA A 119 -2.80 -9.42 -11.94
N ALA A 120 -3.74 -9.79 -11.06
CA ALA A 120 -3.44 -10.51 -9.82
C ALA A 120 -2.95 -11.94 -10.08
N ASP A 121 -3.52 -12.63 -11.07
CA ASP A 121 -3.07 -13.97 -11.47
C ASP A 121 -1.67 -13.91 -12.09
N ALA A 122 -1.42 -12.92 -12.98
CA ALA A 122 -0.10 -12.67 -13.52
C ALA A 122 0.94 -12.35 -12.44
N LEU A 123 0.58 -11.51 -11.45
CA LEU A 123 1.45 -11.24 -10.30
C LEU A 123 1.75 -12.52 -9.52
N ALA A 124 0.72 -13.33 -9.26
CA ALA A 124 0.86 -14.58 -8.52
C ALA A 124 1.78 -15.55 -9.26
N GLU A 125 1.70 -15.64 -10.59
CA GLU A 125 2.60 -16.51 -11.37
C GLU A 125 4.08 -16.12 -11.20
N VAL A 126 4.36 -14.81 -11.10
CA VAL A 126 5.73 -14.30 -10.97
C VAL A 126 6.25 -14.34 -9.54
N VAL A 127 5.40 -14.07 -8.54
CA VAL A 127 5.82 -13.98 -7.14
C VAL A 127 4.71 -14.34 -6.16
N LYS A 128 5.07 -15.17 -5.18
CA LYS A 128 4.22 -15.62 -4.07
C LYS A 128 5.04 -15.63 -2.77
N PRO A 129 4.40 -15.57 -1.59
CA PRO A 129 2.96 -15.48 -1.36
C PRO A 129 2.41 -14.06 -1.53
N LEU A 130 1.12 -13.98 -1.92
CA LEU A 130 0.35 -12.74 -1.91
C LEU A 130 -0.58 -12.72 -0.70
N ARG A 131 -0.67 -11.58 -0.02
CA ARG A 131 -1.62 -11.37 1.09
C ARG A 131 -2.57 -10.25 0.73
N TYR A 132 -3.86 -10.50 0.86
CA TYR A 132 -4.93 -9.53 0.65
C TYR A 132 -5.74 -9.33 1.94
N ASN A 133 -6.40 -8.18 2.09
CA ASN A 133 -7.41 -7.98 3.12
C ASN A 133 -8.80 -8.42 2.61
N SER A 134 -9.83 -8.28 3.47
CA SER A 134 -11.21 -8.63 3.13
C SER A 134 -11.81 -7.82 1.98
N ASP A 135 -11.27 -6.65 1.70
CA ASP A 135 -11.72 -5.74 0.63
C ASP A 135 -10.97 -5.98 -0.70
N GLY A 136 -10.09 -6.99 -0.74
CA GLY A 136 -9.29 -7.32 -1.92
C GLY A 136 -8.09 -6.41 -2.15
N LEU A 137 -7.70 -5.59 -1.16
CA LEU A 137 -6.48 -4.78 -1.23
C LEU A 137 -5.25 -5.66 -1.06
N LEU A 138 -4.26 -5.51 -1.95
CA LEU A 138 -2.98 -6.21 -1.87
C LEU A 138 -2.13 -5.63 -0.72
N CYS A 139 -1.99 -6.42 0.35
CA CYS A 139 -1.26 -6.04 1.55
C CYS A 139 0.22 -6.39 1.50
N ALA A 140 0.57 -7.54 0.92
CA ALA A 140 1.95 -7.99 0.84
C ALA A 140 2.22 -8.84 -0.39
N ILE A 141 3.45 -8.73 -0.90
CA ILE A 141 4.02 -9.55 -1.96
C ILE A 141 5.29 -10.18 -1.39
N ASP A 142 5.48 -11.49 -1.55
CA ASP A 142 6.64 -12.22 -1.01
C ASP A 142 6.87 -11.95 0.49
N GLY A 143 5.78 -11.85 1.26
CA GLY A 143 5.82 -11.54 2.69
C GLY A 143 6.23 -10.09 3.05
N TYR A 144 6.37 -9.19 2.08
CA TYR A 144 6.69 -7.78 2.31
C TYR A 144 5.53 -6.82 1.95
N PRO A 145 5.21 -5.84 2.82
CA PRO A 145 5.65 -5.74 4.21
C PRO A 145 5.10 -6.91 5.04
N ARG A 146 5.77 -7.23 6.15
CA ARG A 146 5.32 -8.32 7.04
C ARG A 146 3.98 -8.03 7.69
N ARG A 147 3.68 -6.75 7.91
CA ARG A 147 2.45 -6.26 8.59
C ARG A 147 1.91 -5.01 7.91
N GLY A 148 0.66 -4.67 8.25
CA GLY A 148 -0.10 -3.57 7.64
C GLY A 148 -0.73 -3.95 6.31
N CYS A 149 -1.66 -3.13 5.85
CA CYS A 149 -2.36 -3.24 4.58
C CYS A 149 -2.90 -1.87 4.12
N GLY A 150 -2.01 -0.90 3.95
CA GLY A 150 -2.40 0.41 3.41
C GLY A 150 -2.95 1.40 4.44
N GLU A 151 -2.69 1.20 5.72
CA GLU A 151 -3.09 2.14 6.75
C GLU A 151 -2.34 3.48 6.62
N GLN A 152 -2.98 4.55 7.07
CA GLN A 152 -2.34 5.86 7.18
C GLN A 152 -1.24 5.79 8.25
N VAL A 153 -0.08 6.34 7.93
CA VAL A 153 1.04 6.40 8.86
C VAL A 153 0.78 7.48 9.89
N ALA A 154 0.64 7.05 11.15
CA ALA A 154 0.51 7.94 12.30
C ALA A 154 1.88 8.55 12.66
N ASP A 155 1.84 9.72 13.31
CA ASP A 155 3.06 10.43 13.73
C ASP A 155 3.93 9.65 14.75
N ALA A 156 3.35 8.65 15.42
CA ALA A 156 3.99 7.85 16.47
C ALA A 156 4.99 6.78 15.98
N ASP A 157 5.09 6.53 14.67
CA ASP A 157 6.10 5.60 14.10
C ASP A 157 7.55 6.09 14.28
N LYS A 158 7.75 7.26 14.92
CA LYS A 158 9.06 7.86 15.21
C LYS A 158 9.71 7.42 16.53
N GLU A 159 8.99 6.75 17.45
CA GLU A 159 9.50 6.56 18.83
C GLU A 159 9.62 5.11 19.32
N SER A 160 9.28 4.09 18.52
CA SER A 160 9.54 2.69 18.91
C SER A 160 11.00 2.30 18.64
N GLY A 161 11.92 3.00 19.30
CA GLY A 161 13.37 2.80 19.24
C GLY A 161 14.06 3.10 20.57
N LYS A 162 13.33 3.06 21.69
CA LYS A 162 13.93 3.11 23.03
C LYS A 162 13.43 1.95 23.87
N SER A 163 14.30 0.95 23.97
CA SER A 163 14.18 -0.22 24.83
C SER A 163 13.86 0.17 26.26
N ALA A 164 13.11 -0.70 26.92
CA ALA A 164 12.87 -0.70 28.34
C ALA A 164 14.19 -0.70 29.12
N ASP A 165 14.41 0.36 29.90
CA ASP A 165 15.18 0.29 31.14
C ASP A 165 14.17 0.32 32.29
N ALA A 166 13.80 -0.87 32.74
CA ALA A 166 13.19 -1.04 34.05
C ALA A 166 14.29 -0.88 35.09
N GLN A 167 14.33 0.25 35.78
CA GLN A 167 14.98 0.38 37.08
C GLN A 167 13.88 0.33 38.14
N GLY A 168 13.86 -0.79 38.87
CA GLY A 168 13.15 -0.93 40.13
C GLY A 168 13.95 -0.40 41.31
N GLU A 169 13.31 -0.54 42.48
CA GLU A 169 13.77 -0.23 43.85
C GLU A 169 13.71 1.26 44.23
N ASP A 170 13.22 1.71 45.39
CA ASP A 170 12.59 1.14 46.58
C ASP A 170 11.96 2.35 47.33
N GLY A 171 10.77 2.30 47.91
CA GLY A 171 10.59 2.06 49.36
C GLY A 171 10.11 3.32 50.14
N SER A 172 8.96 3.17 50.82
CA SER A 172 8.34 3.87 51.98
C SER A 172 8.81 5.28 52.41
N ASP A 173 7.97 6.21 52.90
CA ASP A 173 7.06 6.04 54.04
C ASP A 173 6.10 7.26 54.21
N SER A 174 4.97 6.94 54.85
CA SER A 174 3.94 7.70 55.59
C SER A 174 3.91 9.24 55.64
N GLY A 175 2.69 9.77 55.50
CA GLY A 175 2.29 11.08 56.02
C GLY A 175 0.91 11.48 55.51
N GLY A 176 -0.14 11.15 56.27
CA GLY A 176 -1.53 11.41 55.88
C GLY A 176 -1.92 12.88 55.92
N ASP A 177 -2.86 13.26 55.05
CA ASP A 177 -3.84 14.30 55.35
C ASP A 177 -5.07 14.16 54.44
N LEU A 178 -6.23 14.52 55.00
CA LEU A 178 -7.57 14.19 54.49
C LEU A 178 -8.15 15.32 53.60
N GLY A 179 -8.59 14.94 52.40
CA GLY A 179 -9.79 15.46 51.71
C GLY A 179 -9.61 16.51 50.58
N PRO A 180 -10.65 16.79 49.76
CA PRO A 180 -11.87 16.04 49.45
C PRO A 180 -12.05 15.74 47.94
N VAL A 181 -13.00 14.84 47.66
CA VAL A 181 -13.54 14.52 46.34
C VAL A 181 -14.32 15.69 45.72
N ALA A 182 -14.08 16.00 44.43
CA ALA A 182 -15.08 16.50 43.46
C ALA A 182 -14.40 16.81 42.11
N GLY A 183 -14.86 16.16 41.03
CA GLY A 183 -14.38 16.42 39.67
C GLY A 183 -15.16 15.68 38.59
N LEU A 184 -16.49 15.74 38.64
CA LEU A 184 -17.39 15.39 37.54
C LEU A 184 -17.26 16.45 36.44
N VAL A 185 -16.84 16.08 35.22
CA VAL A 185 -17.21 16.82 34.01
C VAL A 185 -17.70 15.82 32.97
N ALA A 186 -19.02 15.88 32.76
CA ALA A 186 -19.75 15.23 31.69
C ALA A 186 -19.53 15.96 30.36
N GLY A 187 -19.49 15.20 29.25
CA GLY A 187 -19.43 15.74 27.90
C GLY A 187 -20.09 14.80 26.89
N ALA A 188 -21.43 14.76 26.93
CA ALA A 188 -22.24 14.10 25.90
C ALA A 188 -22.37 15.04 24.69
N GLY A 189 -21.80 14.64 23.54
CA GLY A 189 -21.98 15.33 22.25
C GLY A 189 -22.98 14.59 21.37
N ALA A 190 -24.12 15.22 21.12
CA ALA A 190 -25.28 14.65 20.43
C ALA A 190 -25.03 14.41 18.92
N VAL A 191 -25.46 13.24 18.45
CA VAL A 191 -25.57 12.90 17.02
C VAL A 191 -26.90 13.45 16.49
N ALA A 192 -26.84 14.32 15.48
CA ALA A 192 -28.00 14.72 14.70
C ALA A 192 -27.82 14.24 13.25
N VAL A 193 -28.55 13.19 12.88
CA VAL A 193 -28.78 12.77 11.51
C VAL A 193 -30.10 13.40 11.06
N LEU A 194 -30.08 14.22 10.01
CA LEU A 194 -31.29 14.56 9.27
C LEU A 194 -31.05 14.40 7.77
N VAL A 195 -31.63 13.32 7.26
CA VAL A 195 -31.87 13.02 5.86
C VAL A 195 -32.95 13.97 5.33
N LEU A 196 -32.71 14.62 4.19
CA LEU A 196 -33.78 15.15 3.35
C LEU A 196 -33.62 14.65 1.91
N ALA A 197 -34.66 13.95 1.48
CA ALA A 197 -34.80 13.33 0.17
C ALA A 197 -35.12 14.36 -0.94
N ALA A 198 -34.70 14.00 -2.15
CA ALA A 198 -34.91 14.69 -3.40
C ALA A 198 -36.37 14.72 -3.86
N VAL A 199 -36.84 15.81 -4.48
CA VAL A 199 -37.94 15.79 -5.46
C VAL A 199 -37.75 16.82 -6.58
N ARG A 200 -37.62 16.25 -7.80
CA ARG A 200 -38.06 16.71 -9.14
C ARG A 200 -37.46 17.98 -9.77
N ARG A 201 -36.52 17.72 -10.68
CA ARG A 201 -36.30 18.53 -11.89
C ARG A 201 -37.49 18.34 -12.84
N SER A 202 -38.37 19.33 -12.94
CA SER A 202 -39.35 19.44 -14.02
C SER A 202 -38.68 19.92 -15.32
N ARG A 203 -38.99 19.15 -16.36
CA ARG A 203 -39.05 19.47 -17.80
C ARG A 203 -38.92 20.94 -18.23
N GLY A 204 -38.16 21.13 -19.31
CA GLY A 204 -38.32 22.23 -20.28
C GLY A 204 -37.06 22.35 -21.16
N ARG A 205 -36.97 21.62 -22.29
CA ARG A 205 -37.37 22.07 -23.64
C ARG A 205 -36.23 22.81 -24.35
N SER A 206 -35.50 22.09 -25.19
CA SER A 206 -35.19 22.42 -26.60
C SER A 206 -34.50 21.23 -27.25
#